data_AF-A0A7D9HY47-F1
#
_entry.id   AF-A0A7D9HY47-F1
#
_cell.length_a   1.000
_cell.length_b   1.000
_cell.length_c   1.000
_cell.angle_alpha   90.00
_cell.angle_beta   90.00
_cell.angle_gamma   90.00
#
_symmetry.space_group_name_H-M   'P 1'
#
loop_
_entity.id
_entity.type
_entity.pdbx_description
1 polymer ?
#
loop_
_entity_poly.entity_id
_entity_poly.type
_entity_poly.pdbx_seq_one_letter_code
_entity_poly.pdbx_strand_id
1 'polypeptide(L)'
;MNITSTVRKKAMLLHYIGEEVNDIFKTLEVQAADENEDVFTKAEKALKNYFTPQKNLEFEVYKFRHAKQLPGENISAYFTRLKQLAKYCEFHDEKREIKTQIDQNGISSKLRRKALPDPEITLEKLIQIVKSMELSEVQADGIESANQLTKKLAAVKLINSGTKANRS
;
A
#
# COMPACT_ATOMS: atom_id res chain seq x y z
N MET A 1 20.14 13.48 -42.02
CA MET A 1 20.97 12.26 -41.91
C MET A 1 20.07 11.10 -41.50
N ASN A 2 19.84 10.12 -42.37
CA ASN A 2 19.08 8.91 -42.02
C ASN A 2 20.00 7.92 -41.31
N ILE A 3 19.83 7.74 -40.01
CA ILE A 3 20.59 6.74 -39.23
C ILE A 3 19.81 5.42 -39.29
N THR A 4 20.00 4.67 -40.37
CA THR A 4 19.36 3.36 -40.58
C THR A 4 20.21 2.19 -40.08
N SER A 5 21.53 2.38 -39.95
CA SER A 5 22.46 1.35 -39.47
C SER A 5 22.44 1.21 -37.95
N THR A 6 22.18 -0.01 -37.47
CA THR A 6 22.16 -0.37 -36.05
C THR A 6 23.52 -0.17 -35.37
N VAL A 7 24.62 -0.41 -36.09
CA VAL A 7 25.98 -0.13 -35.62
C VAL A 7 26.17 1.37 -35.34
N ARG A 8 25.68 2.24 -36.23
CA ARG A 8 25.76 3.71 -36.03
C ARG A 8 24.87 4.17 -34.89
N LYS A 9 23.67 3.57 -34.72
CA LYS A 9 22.80 3.85 -33.58
C LYS A 9 23.47 3.49 -32.25
N LYS A 10 24.14 2.33 -32.18
CA LYS A 10 24.92 1.93 -31.00
C LYS A 10 26.06 2.92 -30.71
N ALA A 11 26.84 3.28 -31.72
CA ALA A 11 27.94 4.24 -31.54
C ALA A 11 27.44 5.60 -31.05
N MET A 12 26.33 6.10 -31.58
CA MET A 12 25.71 7.33 -31.13
C MET A 12 25.14 7.23 -29.71
N LEU A 13 24.50 6.12 -29.35
CA LEU A 13 24.04 5.86 -27.98
C LEU A 13 25.22 5.97 -27.00
N LEU A 14 26.30 5.23 -27.24
CA LEU A 14 27.48 5.23 -26.37
C LEU A 14 28.19 6.60 -26.32
N HIS A 15 28.09 7.40 -27.39
CA HIS A 15 28.61 8.75 -27.40
C HIS A 15 27.77 9.72 -26.56
N TYR A 16 26.43 9.65 -26.65
CA TYR A 16 25.54 10.58 -25.96
C TYR A 16 25.30 10.28 -24.49
N ILE A 17 25.43 9.01 -24.06
CA ILE A 17 25.25 8.62 -22.64
C ILE A 17 26.39 9.10 -21.73
N GLY A 18 27.49 9.60 -22.31
CA GLY A 18 28.64 10.11 -21.56
C GLY A 18 29.70 9.06 -21.27
N GLU A 19 30.90 9.53 -20.92
CA GLU A 19 32.10 8.70 -20.76
C GLU A 19 31.97 7.69 -19.61
N GLU A 20 31.44 8.11 -18.45
CA GLU A 20 31.27 7.25 -17.28
C GLU A 20 30.34 6.05 -17.57
N VAL A 21 29.21 6.30 -18.24
CA VAL A 21 28.24 5.26 -18.61
C VAL A 21 28.80 4.35 -19.70
N ASN A 22 29.59 4.89 -20.63
CA ASN A 22 30.27 4.12 -21.65
C ASN A 22 31.37 3.22 -21.07
N ASP A 23 32.09 3.67 -20.05
CA ASP A 23 33.07 2.83 -19.34
C ASP A 23 32.40 1.68 -18.60
N ILE A 24 31.28 1.94 -17.93
CA ILE A 24 30.42 0.89 -17.37
C ILE A 24 30.00 -0.09 -18.47
N PHE A 25 29.54 0.40 -19.62
CA PHE A 25 29.12 -0.46 -20.72
C PHE A 25 30.24 -1.40 -21.20
N LYS A 26 31.49 -0.94 -21.25
CA LYS A 26 32.65 -1.76 -21.62
C LYS A 26 32.92 -2.89 -20.63
N THR A 27 32.49 -2.76 -19.37
CA THR A 27 32.58 -3.83 -18.37
C THR A 27 31.46 -4.87 -18.48
N LEU A 28 30.39 -4.57 -19.22
CA LEU A 28 29.27 -5.49 -19.40
C LEU A 28 29.61 -6.53 -20.47
N GLU A 29 29.44 -7.81 -20.14
CA GLU A 29 29.54 -8.89 -21.11
C GLU A 29 28.32 -8.88 -22.05
N VAL A 30 28.39 -8.10 -23.12
CA VAL A 30 27.34 -8.04 -24.15
C VAL A 30 27.63 -9.09 -25.23
N GLN A 31 26.76 -10.09 -25.33
CA GLN A 31 26.82 -11.12 -26.37
C GLN A 31 26.73 -10.52 -27.78
N ALA A 32 27.34 -11.19 -28.76
CA ALA A 32 27.26 -10.80 -30.17
C ALA A 32 25.80 -10.76 -30.66
N ALA A 33 25.50 -9.88 -31.63
CA ALA A 33 24.17 -9.83 -32.24
C ALA A 33 23.80 -11.17 -32.89
N ASP A 34 22.51 -11.48 -32.89
CA ASP A 34 21.95 -12.68 -33.52
C ASP A 34 20.83 -12.30 -34.50
N GLU A 35 20.22 -13.30 -35.15
CA GLU A 35 19.17 -13.08 -36.15
C GLU A 35 17.92 -12.39 -35.59
N ASN A 36 17.69 -12.48 -34.27
CA ASN A 36 16.50 -11.96 -33.62
C ASN A 36 16.72 -10.60 -32.96
N GLU A 37 17.96 -10.21 -32.68
CA GLU A 37 18.27 -8.97 -31.98
C GLU A 37 19.57 -8.30 -32.44
N ASP A 38 19.43 -7.06 -32.90
CA ASP A 38 20.55 -6.26 -33.40
C ASP A 38 21.45 -5.68 -32.29
N VAL A 39 22.64 -5.24 -32.70
CA VAL A 39 23.69 -4.71 -31.81
C VAL A 39 23.26 -3.47 -31.00
N PHE A 40 22.29 -2.69 -31.49
CA PHE A 40 21.80 -1.51 -30.78
C PHE A 40 20.83 -1.92 -29.67
N THR A 41 19.89 -2.80 -29.99
CA THR A 41 18.89 -3.31 -29.04
C THR A 41 19.56 -4.08 -27.89
N LYS A 42 20.59 -4.90 -28.18
CA LYS A 42 21.39 -5.55 -27.14
C LYS A 42 22.12 -4.55 -26.23
N ALA A 43 22.70 -3.50 -26.81
CA ALA A 43 23.39 -2.47 -26.04
C ALA A 43 22.42 -1.69 -25.13
N GLU A 44 21.24 -1.35 -25.64
CA GLU A 44 20.17 -0.71 -24.89
C GLU A 44 19.69 -1.60 -23.72
N LYS A 45 19.45 -2.90 -23.96
CA LYS A 45 19.05 -3.85 -22.91
C LYS A 45 20.12 -4.01 -21.84
N ALA A 46 21.40 -4.14 -22.22
CA ALA A 46 22.49 -4.27 -21.26
C ALA A 46 22.58 -3.05 -20.33
N LEU A 47 22.51 -1.84 -20.90
CA LEU A 47 22.47 -0.60 -20.14
C LEU A 47 21.22 -0.53 -19.24
N LYS A 48 20.04 -0.84 -19.79
CA LYS A 48 18.80 -0.89 -19.00
C LYS A 48 18.92 -1.86 -17.84
N ASN A 49 19.43 -3.06 -18.05
CA ASN A 49 19.57 -4.06 -16.98
C ASN A 49 20.54 -3.61 -15.89
N TYR A 50 21.64 -2.97 -16.27
CA TYR A 50 22.63 -2.46 -15.30
C TYR A 50 22.09 -1.27 -14.48
N PHE A 51 21.42 -0.32 -15.14
CA PHE A 51 20.95 0.92 -14.50
C PHE A 51 19.52 0.84 -13.95
N THR A 52 18.75 -0.18 -14.31
CA THR A 52 17.50 -0.47 -13.62
C THR A 52 17.91 -0.85 -12.20
N PRO A 53 17.52 -0.07 -11.17
CA PRO A 53 17.67 -0.53 -9.80
C PRO A 53 17.01 -1.89 -9.77
N GLN A 54 17.74 -2.94 -9.41
CA GLN A 54 17.10 -4.22 -9.20
C GLN A 54 15.98 -3.95 -8.20
N LYS A 55 14.73 -4.01 -8.69
CA LYS A 55 13.56 -4.06 -7.81
C LYS A 55 13.84 -5.26 -6.94
N ASN A 56 14.32 -5.00 -5.74
CA ASN A 56 14.61 -6.06 -4.80
C ASN A 56 13.21 -6.52 -4.36
N LEU A 57 12.72 -7.53 -5.06
CA LEU A 57 11.40 -8.09 -4.84
C LEU A 57 11.26 -8.49 -3.37
N GLU A 58 12.33 -9.07 -2.82
CA GLU A 58 12.42 -9.46 -1.42
C GLU A 58 12.32 -8.24 -0.49
N PHE A 59 12.84 -7.07 -0.88
CA PHE A 59 12.72 -5.84 -0.11
C PHE A 59 11.30 -5.27 -0.14
N GLU A 60 10.62 -5.32 -1.28
CA GLU A 60 9.22 -4.90 -1.38
C GLU A 60 8.30 -5.84 -0.59
N VAL A 61 8.51 -7.15 -0.70
CA VAL A 61 7.84 -8.15 0.14
C VAL A 61 8.16 -7.91 1.61
N TYR A 62 9.41 -7.61 1.96
CA TYR A 62 9.81 -7.27 3.33
C TYR A 62 9.00 -6.08 3.85
N LYS A 63 8.89 -4.98 3.08
CA LYS A 63 8.07 -3.81 3.47
C LYS A 63 6.62 -4.19 3.67
N PHE A 64 6.04 -4.98 2.76
CA PHE A 64 4.67 -5.44 2.86
C PHE A 64 4.44 -6.28 4.13
N ARG A 65 5.32 -7.25 4.41
CA ARG A 65 5.21 -8.13 5.59
C ARG A 65 5.43 -7.39 6.91
N HIS A 66 6.27 -6.35 6.91
CA HIS A 66 6.53 -5.52 8.09
C HIS A 66 5.49 -4.41 8.30
N ALA A 67 4.60 -4.18 7.34
CA ALA A 67 3.50 -3.24 7.51
C ALA A 67 2.53 -3.77 8.56
N LYS A 68 2.48 -3.11 9.72
CA LYS A 68 1.45 -3.29 10.76
C LYS A 68 0.48 -2.12 10.73
N GLN A 69 -0.76 -2.35 11.18
CA GLN A 69 -1.71 -1.24 11.36
C GLN A 69 -1.14 -0.27 12.40
N LEU A 70 -1.13 1.03 12.07
CA LEU A 70 -0.60 2.07 12.94
C LEU A 70 -1.61 2.42 14.05
N PRO A 71 -1.15 2.93 15.21
CA PRO A 71 -2.06 3.46 16.23
C PRO A 71 -2.95 4.56 15.66
N GLY A 72 -4.27 4.43 15.83
CA GLY A 72 -5.25 5.39 15.31
C GLY A 72 -5.53 5.28 13.80
N GLU A 73 -4.82 4.43 13.06
CA GLU A 73 -5.15 4.12 11.67
C GLU A 73 -6.41 3.25 11.66
N ASN A 74 -7.44 3.64 10.91
CA ASN A 74 -8.61 2.78 10.71
C ASN A 74 -8.28 1.63 9.75
N ILE A 75 -9.11 0.59 9.72
CA ILE A 75 -8.80 -0.63 8.97
C ILE A 75 -8.87 -0.37 7.46
N SER A 76 -9.79 0.50 7.02
CA SER A 76 -9.89 0.92 5.60
C SER A 76 -8.62 1.61 5.08
N ALA A 77 -7.99 2.47 5.89
CA ALA A 77 -6.73 3.14 5.58
C ALA A 77 -5.57 2.14 5.54
N TYR A 78 -5.51 1.24 6.53
CA TYR A 78 -4.51 0.18 6.56
C TYR A 78 -4.60 -0.73 5.33
N PHE A 79 -5.81 -1.16 4.94
CA PHE A 79 -6.06 -1.92 3.71
C PHE A 79 -5.55 -1.18 2.47
N THR A 80 -5.82 0.13 2.36
CA THR A 80 -5.38 0.95 1.23
C THR A 80 -3.86 0.98 1.12
N ARG A 81 -3.16 1.13 2.26
CA ARG A 81 -1.70 1.11 2.32
C ARG A 81 -1.11 -0.25 1.95
N LEU A 82 -1.71 -1.34 2.43
CA LEU A 82 -1.31 -2.70 2.02
C LEU A 82 -1.45 -2.91 0.51
N LYS A 83 -2.54 -2.42 -0.09
CA LYS A 83 -2.75 -2.49 -1.54
C LYS A 83 -1.70 -1.69 -2.31
N GLN A 84 -1.23 -0.56 -1.79
CA GLN A 84 -0.14 0.21 -2.42
C GLN A 84 1.19 -0.54 -2.38
N LEU A 85 1.50 -1.22 -1.27
CA LEU A 85 2.74 -1.99 -1.12
C LEU A 85 2.73 -3.26 -1.98
N ALA A 86 1.59 -3.95 -2.03
CA ALA A 86 1.45 -5.21 -2.77
C ALA A 86 1.73 -5.08 -4.28
N LYS A 87 1.48 -3.90 -4.88
CA LYS A 87 1.76 -3.59 -6.29
C LYS A 87 3.19 -3.89 -6.74
N TYR A 88 4.14 -3.86 -5.80
CA TYR A 88 5.56 -4.05 -6.08
C TYR A 88 6.07 -5.44 -5.65
N CYS A 89 5.21 -6.27 -5.08
CA CYS A 89 5.58 -7.56 -4.48
C CYS A 89 5.39 -8.75 -5.42
N GLU A 90 4.82 -8.55 -6.61
CA GLU A 90 4.57 -9.60 -7.62
C GLU A 90 3.88 -10.86 -7.06
N PHE A 91 2.98 -10.68 -6.09
CA PHE A 91 2.25 -11.80 -5.50
C PHE A 91 1.36 -12.49 -6.53
N HIS A 92 1.42 -13.82 -6.57
CA HIS A 92 0.52 -14.63 -7.41
C HIS A 92 -0.95 -14.40 -7.05
N ASP A 93 -1.25 -14.26 -5.76
CA ASP A 93 -2.58 -13.92 -5.25
C ASP A 93 -2.49 -12.74 -4.27
N GLU A 94 -2.47 -11.53 -4.82
CA GLU A 94 -2.46 -10.29 -4.03
C GLU A 94 -3.58 -10.24 -2.97
N LYS A 95 -4.78 -10.74 -3.30
CA LYS A 95 -5.94 -10.64 -2.40
C LYS A 95 -5.75 -11.50 -1.16
N ARG A 96 -5.30 -12.74 -1.35
CA ARG A 96 -4.97 -13.64 -0.25
C ARG A 96 -3.87 -13.07 0.63
N GLU A 97 -2.86 -12.44 0.02
CA GLU A 97 -1.75 -11.85 0.77
C GLU A 97 -2.17 -10.66 1.61
N ILE A 98 -2.97 -9.75 1.06
CA ILE A 98 -3.54 -8.62 1.81
C ILE A 98 -4.43 -9.11 2.94
N LYS A 99 -5.30 -10.10 2.68
CA LYS A 99 -6.15 -10.69 3.72
C LYS A 99 -5.32 -11.26 4.86
N THR A 100 -4.32 -12.07 4.54
CA THR A 100 -3.42 -12.70 5.53
C THR A 100 -2.71 -11.63 6.37
N GLN A 101 -2.26 -10.55 5.73
CA GLN A 101 -1.58 -9.45 6.40
C GLN A 101 -2.52 -8.66 7.34
N ILE A 102 -3.80 -8.51 6.99
CA ILE A 102 -4.81 -7.90 7.88
C ILE A 102 -5.08 -8.82 9.08
N ASP A 103 -5.25 -10.11 8.84
CA ASP A 103 -5.55 -11.09 9.90
C ASP A 103 -4.41 -11.14 10.94
N GLN A 104 -3.16 -11.12 10.49
CA GLN A 104 -1.97 -11.21 11.36
C GLN A 104 -1.59 -9.87 12.01
N ASN A 105 -1.57 -8.77 11.25
CA ASN A 105 -0.96 -7.51 11.66
C ASN A 105 -1.95 -6.34 11.83
N GLY A 106 -3.26 -6.60 11.70
CA GLY A 106 -4.30 -5.67 12.13
C GLY A 106 -4.37 -5.56 13.66
N ILE A 107 -4.86 -4.43 14.18
CA ILE A 107 -5.03 -4.21 15.63
C ILE A 107 -6.36 -4.81 16.12
N SER A 108 -7.42 -4.77 15.30
CA SER A 108 -8.77 -5.11 15.72
C SER A 108 -8.96 -6.60 16.03
N SER A 109 -9.05 -6.93 17.33
CA SER A 109 -9.41 -8.27 17.81
C SER A 109 -10.85 -8.65 17.49
N LYS A 110 -11.76 -7.66 17.41
CA LYS A 110 -13.14 -7.87 16.95
C LYS A 110 -13.18 -8.38 15.51
N LEU A 111 -12.40 -7.76 14.61
CA LEU A 111 -12.33 -8.17 13.21
C LEU A 111 -11.81 -9.61 13.09
N ARG A 112 -10.68 -9.92 13.77
CA ARG A 112 -10.13 -11.29 13.77
C ARG A 112 -11.14 -12.34 14.22
N ARG A 113 -11.89 -12.07 15.31
CA ARG A 113 -12.93 -12.99 15.81
C ARG A 113 -14.09 -13.18 14.85
N LYS A 114 -14.36 -12.20 13.97
CA LYS A 114 -15.39 -12.29 12.93
C LYS A 114 -14.90 -13.02 11.69
N ALA A 115 -13.63 -12.82 11.32
CA ALA A 115 -13.06 -13.29 10.06
C ALA A 115 -12.49 -14.71 10.14
N LEU A 116 -11.71 -15.05 11.18
CA LEU A 116 -11.01 -16.33 11.27
C LEU A 116 -11.90 -17.59 11.30
N PRO A 117 -13.13 -17.56 11.87
CA PRO A 117 -13.98 -18.76 11.88
C PRO A 117 -14.53 -19.16 10.51
N ASP A 118 -14.55 -18.25 9.53
CA ASP A 118 -15.10 -18.49 8.19
C ASP A 118 -13.94 -18.72 7.20
N PRO A 119 -13.64 -19.97 6.81
CA PRO A 119 -12.54 -20.27 5.90
C PRO A 119 -12.76 -19.73 4.48
N GLU A 120 -14.02 -19.47 4.10
CA GLU A 120 -14.41 -18.99 2.78
C GLU A 120 -14.48 -17.45 2.72
N ILE A 121 -14.11 -16.75 3.80
CA ILE A 121 -14.18 -15.30 3.84
C ILE A 121 -13.21 -14.68 2.84
N THR A 122 -13.77 -14.09 1.78
CA THR A 122 -12.99 -13.38 0.76
C THR A 122 -12.53 -12.02 1.26
N LEU A 123 -11.50 -11.46 0.62
CA LEU A 123 -11.03 -10.11 0.91
C LEU A 123 -12.15 -9.08 0.71
N GLU A 124 -12.99 -9.24 -0.32
CA GLU A 124 -14.13 -8.36 -0.57
C GLU A 124 -15.14 -8.41 0.58
N LYS A 125 -15.44 -9.60 1.09
CA LYS A 125 -16.34 -9.76 2.23
C LYS A 125 -15.75 -9.16 3.49
N LEU A 126 -14.46 -9.35 3.72
CA LEU A 126 -13.74 -8.75 4.84
C LEU A 126 -13.83 -7.22 4.80
N ILE A 127 -13.64 -6.60 3.64
CA ILE A 127 -13.76 -5.14 3.46
C ILE A 127 -15.18 -4.66 3.78
N GLN A 128 -16.22 -5.40 3.35
CA GLN A 128 -17.60 -5.04 3.67
C GLN A 128 -17.86 -5.08 5.19
N ILE A 129 -17.35 -6.10 5.88
CA ILE A 129 -17.43 -6.20 7.34
C ILE A 129 -16.72 -5.02 8.00
N VAL A 130 -15.50 -4.69 7.55
CA VAL A 130 -14.73 -3.56 8.06
C VAL A 130 -15.52 -2.25 7.92
N LYS A 131 -16.05 -1.96 6.73
CA LYS A 131 -16.84 -0.74 6.51
C LYS A 131 -18.08 -0.68 7.40
N SER A 132 -18.77 -1.80 7.56
CA SER A 132 -19.93 -1.89 8.45
C SER A 132 -19.54 -1.68 9.92
N MET A 133 -18.40 -2.22 10.36
CA MET A 133 -17.88 -2.01 11.71
C MET A 133 -17.49 -0.55 11.95
N GLU A 134 -16.74 0.06 11.02
CA GLU A 134 -16.32 1.47 11.11
C GLU A 134 -17.55 2.39 11.14
N LEU A 135 -18.55 2.14 10.30
CA LEU A 135 -19.80 2.89 10.32
C LEU A 135 -20.55 2.72 11.64
N SER A 136 -20.60 1.49 12.17
CA SER A 136 -21.28 1.20 13.44
C SER A 136 -20.60 1.88 14.62
N GLU A 137 -19.27 1.96 14.65
CA GLU A 137 -18.52 2.67 15.69
C GLU A 137 -18.80 4.18 15.63
N VAL A 138 -18.78 4.78 14.44
CA VAL A 138 -19.14 6.21 14.27
C VAL A 138 -20.58 6.50 14.73
N GLN A 139 -21.53 5.63 14.39
CA GLN A 139 -22.93 5.79 14.80
C GLN A 139 -23.11 5.60 16.31
N ALA A 140 -22.45 4.59 16.90
CA ALA A 140 -22.49 4.35 18.34
C ALA A 140 -21.92 5.53 19.13
N ASP A 141 -20.76 6.05 18.73
CA ASP A 141 -20.13 7.21 19.36
C ASP A 141 -21.04 8.45 19.31
N GLY A 142 -21.76 8.64 18.21
CA GLY A 142 -22.75 9.71 18.05
C GLY A 142 -23.92 9.57 19.03
N ILE A 143 -24.47 8.36 19.19
CA ILE A 143 -25.56 8.07 20.13
C ILE A 143 -25.10 8.28 21.58
N GLU A 144 -23.91 7.77 21.93
CA GLU A 144 -23.35 7.90 23.27
C GLU A 144 -23.08 9.36 23.63
N SER A 145 -22.52 10.14 22.71
CA SER A 145 -22.28 11.57 22.88
C SER A 145 -23.58 12.34 23.08
N ALA A 146 -24.62 12.07 22.28
CA ALA A 146 -25.93 12.67 22.44
C ALA A 146 -26.56 12.34 23.82
N ASN A 147 -26.45 11.09 24.25
CA ASN A 147 -26.93 10.65 25.57
C ASN A 147 -26.18 11.29 26.74
N GLN A 148 -24.89 11.61 26.59
CA GLN A 148 -24.14 12.34 27.61
C GLN A 148 -24.59 13.81 27.69
N LEU A 149 -24.85 14.46 26.55
CA LEU A 149 -25.34 15.84 26.51
C LEU A 149 -26.73 15.97 27.15
N THR A 150 -27.63 15.03 26.89
CA THR A 150 -28.98 15.03 27.50
C THR A 150 -28.90 14.86 29.01
N LYS A 151 -28.04 13.97 29.53
CA LYS A 151 -27.79 13.82 30.97
C LYS A 151 -27.24 15.10 31.61
N LYS A 152 -26.26 15.76 30.96
CA LYS A 152 -25.71 17.05 31.44
C LYS A 152 -26.77 18.15 31.48
N LEU A 153 -27.59 18.26 30.44
CA LEU A 153 -28.70 19.24 30.39
C LEU A 153 -29.75 18.99 31.48
N ALA A 154 -30.09 17.72 31.75
CA ALA A 154 -31.00 17.36 32.83
C ALA A 154 -30.44 17.75 34.21
N ALA A 155 -29.14 17.50 34.46
CA ALA A 155 -28.48 17.88 35.71
C ALA A 155 -28.48 19.41 35.93
N VAL A 156 -28.21 20.20 34.87
CA VAL A 156 -28.24 21.67 34.94
C VAL A 156 -29.65 22.20 35.25
N LYS A 157 -30.70 21.58 34.67
CA LYS A 157 -32.09 21.95 34.97
C LYS A 157 -32.46 21.70 36.43
N LEU A 158 -32.04 20.57 36.99
CA LEU A 158 -32.28 20.22 38.41
C LEU A 158 -31.62 21.21 39.37
N ILE A 159 -30.37 21.61 39.09
CA ILE A 159 -29.65 22.62 39.89
C ILE A 159 -30.42 23.94 39.86
N ASN A 160 -30.83 24.41 38.68
CA ASN A 160 -31.53 25.70 38.54
C ASN A 160 -32.93 25.72 39.19
N SER A 161 -33.64 24.58 39.23
CA SER A 161 -34.92 24.47 39.96
C SER A 161 -34.74 24.53 41.48
N GLY A 162 -33.67 23.93 42.02
CA GLY A 162 -33.36 23.97 43.45
C GLY A 162 -32.98 25.36 43.94
N THR A 163 -32.25 26.15 43.14
CA THR A 163 -31.86 27.52 43.51
C THR A 163 -33.02 28.52 43.49
N LYS A 164 -34.06 28.27 42.68
CA LYS A 164 -35.28 29.10 42.67
C LYS A 164 -36.20 28.82 43.87
N ALA A 165 -36.29 27.56 44.30
CA ALA A 165 -37.10 27.18 45.47
C ALA A 165 -36.55 27.73 46.80
N ASN A 166 -35.24 28.01 46.87
CA ASN A 166 -34.57 28.49 48.09
C ASN A 166 -34.45 30.03 48.18
N ARG A 167 -35.07 30.78 47.25
CA ARG A 167 -35.08 32.26 47.21
C ARG A 167 -36.47 32.88 47.33
N SER A 168 -37.49 32.08 47.65
CA SER A 168 -38.87 32.53 47.94
C SER A 168 -39.13 32.40 49.43
#